data_AF-A0A928FBP1-F1
#
_entry.id   AF-A0A928FBP1-F1
#
_cell.length_a   1.000
_cell.length_b   1.000
_cell.length_c   1.000
_cell.angle_alpha   90.00
_cell.angle_beta   90.00
_cell.angle_gamma   90.00
#
_symmetry.space_group_name_H-M   'P 1'
#
loop_
_entity.id
_entity.type
_entity.pdbx_description
1 polymer ?
#
loop_
_entity_poly.entity_id
_entity_poly.type
_entity_poly.pdbx_seq_one_letter_code
_entity_poly.pdbx_strand_id
1 'polypeptide(L)'
;MPNMSLNKVAMPEQDAKVRARNFKEVSIGYTEQMAIEEATRCLNCKHMPCVSGCPVNVNIPNFIKQIAEGNFLGAAKTIKETSALPAVCGRVCPQETQCEAKCVRGIKGEPVAIGRLERFAADYAMANETETPAVPEKNGHRAAIVGAGPGGLTCAGDLARMGYEVTVFEAFHTAGGVLVYGIPEFRLPKEIVKKEIDSLKAMGVKFETNYIIGRTSTVDELFEDGYEAVFIASGAGLPSFMGIPGENLNGVYSANEFLTRINLMKAYLPDAKTPVMIPKKAVIVGGGNVAMDAARCALRIGAEEVYIMYRRGEEEMPARKEEIHHAK
;
A
#
# COMPACT_ATOMS: atom_id res chain seq x y z
N MET A 1 19.91 -27.30 -4.28
CA MET A 1 19.68 -27.38 -2.83
C MET A 1 19.31 -25.98 -2.33
N PRO A 2 18.44 -25.83 -1.32
CA PRO A 2 18.04 -24.50 -0.84
C PRO A 2 19.24 -23.76 -0.23
N ASN A 3 19.28 -22.44 -0.42
CA ASN A 3 20.23 -21.56 0.24
C ASN A 3 19.97 -21.59 1.75
N MET A 4 20.95 -22.07 2.52
CA MET A 4 20.80 -22.28 3.96
C MET A 4 21.12 -21.04 4.80
N SER A 5 21.40 -19.87 4.20
CA SER A 5 21.62 -18.61 4.90
C SER A 5 20.52 -18.31 5.92
N LEU A 6 20.94 -18.06 7.16
CA LEU A 6 20.03 -17.71 8.26
C LEU A 6 19.46 -16.30 8.12
N ASN A 7 20.09 -15.44 7.33
CA ASN A 7 19.68 -14.06 7.12
C ASN A 7 19.03 -13.88 5.76
N LYS A 8 18.06 -12.98 5.68
CA LYS A 8 17.51 -12.45 4.42
C LYS A 8 18.62 -11.79 3.64
N VAL A 9 18.54 -11.87 2.32
CA VAL A 9 19.26 -10.96 1.45
C VAL A 9 18.90 -9.53 1.86
N ALA A 10 19.90 -8.70 2.09
CA ALA A 10 19.68 -7.33 2.54
C ALA A 10 18.89 -6.55 1.48
N MET A 11 17.84 -5.84 1.88
CA MET A 11 17.15 -4.92 0.98
C MET A 11 18.06 -3.72 0.75
N PRO A 12 18.37 -3.35 -0.51
CA PRO A 12 19.06 -2.11 -0.75
C PRO A 12 18.17 -0.94 -0.33
N GLU A 13 18.77 0.03 0.35
CA GLU A 13 18.07 1.20 0.88
C GLU A 13 18.85 2.47 0.54
N GLN A 14 18.15 3.59 0.45
CA GLN A 14 18.80 4.90 0.44
C GLN A 14 19.56 5.14 1.74
N ASP A 15 20.69 5.85 1.65
CA ASP A 15 21.44 6.34 2.82
C ASP A 15 20.53 7.17 3.75
N ALA A 16 20.71 7.00 5.07
CA ALA A 16 19.85 7.62 6.08
C ALA A 16 19.85 9.16 6.00
N LYS A 17 21.02 9.79 5.79
CA LYS A 17 21.14 11.25 5.71
C LYS A 17 20.52 11.78 4.41
N VAL A 18 20.62 11.03 3.33
CA VAL A 18 20.01 11.36 2.03
C VAL A 18 18.50 11.21 2.08
N ARG A 19 17.99 10.06 2.55
CA ARG A 19 16.54 9.74 2.57
C ARG A 19 15.73 10.60 3.53
N ALA A 20 16.38 11.17 4.55
CA ALA A 20 15.75 12.11 5.47
C ALA A 20 15.43 13.47 4.83
N ARG A 21 15.93 13.76 3.62
CA ARG A 21 15.77 15.05 2.92
C ARG A 21 14.97 14.94 1.62
N ASN A 22 14.35 13.79 1.36
CA ASN A 22 13.54 13.60 0.17
C ASN A 22 12.37 12.62 0.43
N PHE A 23 11.42 12.61 -0.50
CA PHE A 23 10.23 11.76 -0.46
C PHE A 23 10.31 10.54 -1.38
N LYS A 24 11.48 10.23 -1.96
CA LYS A 24 11.68 9.03 -2.79
C LYS A 24 11.65 7.77 -1.92
N GLU A 25 11.29 6.64 -2.52
CA GLU A 25 11.15 5.35 -1.85
C GLU A 25 12.43 4.92 -1.11
N VAL A 26 12.32 4.59 0.17
CA VAL A 26 13.48 4.22 1.01
C VAL A 26 14.09 2.90 0.59
N SER A 27 13.27 1.84 0.55
CA SER A 27 13.66 0.50 0.12
C SER A 27 13.58 0.46 -1.40
N ILE A 28 14.71 0.27 -2.11
CA ILE A 28 14.77 0.44 -3.57
C ILE A 28 14.51 -0.86 -4.37
N GLY A 29 14.21 -1.96 -3.67
CA GLY A 29 13.85 -3.24 -4.28
C GLY A 29 15.05 -4.14 -4.57
N TYR A 30 14.77 -5.41 -4.86
CA TYR A 30 15.79 -6.37 -5.25
C TYR A 30 16.13 -6.27 -6.74
N THR A 31 17.38 -6.54 -7.08
CA THR A 31 17.77 -6.93 -8.44
C THR A 31 17.30 -8.36 -8.71
N GLU A 32 17.30 -8.77 -9.98
CA GLU A 32 16.98 -10.16 -10.37
C GLU A 32 17.84 -11.18 -9.63
N GLN A 33 19.16 -10.93 -9.54
CA GLN A 33 20.10 -11.82 -8.85
C GLN A 33 19.77 -11.94 -7.35
N MET A 34 19.48 -10.82 -6.69
CA MET A 34 19.11 -10.81 -5.27
C MET A 34 17.77 -11.51 -5.02
N ALA A 35 16.81 -11.33 -5.92
CA ALA A 35 15.51 -11.98 -5.84
C ALA A 35 15.64 -13.50 -6.00
N ILE A 36 16.44 -13.97 -6.96
CA ILE A 36 16.77 -15.39 -7.12
C ILE A 36 17.47 -15.92 -5.86
N GLU A 37 18.49 -15.21 -5.37
CA GLU A 37 19.23 -15.62 -4.17
C GLU A 37 18.31 -15.77 -2.95
N GLU A 38 17.43 -14.80 -2.69
CA GLU A 38 16.47 -14.85 -1.60
C GLU A 38 15.42 -15.95 -1.83
N ALA A 39 14.93 -16.11 -3.06
CA ALA A 39 13.95 -17.14 -3.41
C ALA A 39 14.48 -18.55 -3.16
N THR A 40 15.78 -18.80 -3.41
CA THR A 40 16.41 -20.10 -3.14
C THR A 40 16.50 -20.45 -1.65
N ARG A 41 16.24 -19.52 -0.71
CA ARG A 41 16.13 -19.82 0.73
C ARG A 41 14.83 -20.54 1.08
N CYS A 42 13.82 -20.49 0.21
CA CYS A 42 12.56 -21.18 0.43
C CYS A 42 12.73 -22.70 0.41
N LEU A 43 12.18 -23.36 1.43
CA LEU A 43 12.26 -24.83 1.57
C LEU A 43 11.19 -25.58 0.77
N ASN A 44 10.30 -24.85 0.08
CA ASN A 44 9.13 -25.40 -0.59
C ASN A 44 8.33 -26.36 0.33
N CYS A 45 7.98 -25.87 1.53
CA CYS A 45 7.40 -26.68 2.59
C CYS A 45 6.08 -27.34 2.13
N LYS A 46 5.95 -28.66 2.27
CA LYS A 46 4.74 -29.42 1.88
C LYS A 46 3.43 -28.87 2.48
N HIS A 47 3.46 -28.43 3.73
CA HIS A 47 2.28 -27.90 4.45
C HIS A 47 2.07 -26.39 4.27
N MET A 48 2.96 -25.69 3.56
CA MET A 48 2.81 -24.29 3.16
C MET A 48 2.30 -23.32 4.26
N PRO A 49 2.87 -23.30 5.48
CA PRO A 49 2.34 -22.49 6.59
C PRO A 49 2.36 -20.98 6.30
N CYS A 50 3.22 -20.52 5.39
CA CYS A 50 3.23 -19.14 4.93
C CYS A 50 1.91 -18.72 4.25
N VAL A 51 1.24 -19.64 3.55
CA VAL A 51 -0.01 -19.39 2.83
C VAL A 51 -1.13 -19.10 3.83
N SER A 52 -1.24 -19.87 4.91
CA SER A 52 -2.24 -19.61 5.96
C SER A 52 -1.99 -18.35 6.77
N GLY A 53 -0.76 -17.82 6.73
CA GLY A 53 -0.43 -16.50 7.27
C GLY A 53 -0.80 -15.33 6.34
N CYS A 54 -1.11 -15.60 5.07
CA CYS A 54 -1.52 -14.59 4.10
C CYS A 54 -3.06 -14.46 4.10
N PRO A 55 -3.64 -13.27 4.37
CA PRO A 55 -5.09 -13.11 4.43
C PRO A 55 -5.84 -13.50 3.15
N VAL A 56 -5.20 -13.41 1.98
CA VAL A 56 -5.77 -13.77 0.67
C VAL A 56 -5.23 -15.09 0.13
N ASN A 57 -4.47 -15.84 0.94
CA ASN A 57 -3.92 -17.16 0.60
C ASN A 57 -3.11 -17.19 -0.70
N VAL A 58 -2.26 -16.18 -0.94
CA VAL A 58 -1.31 -16.19 -2.08
C VAL A 58 -0.54 -17.50 -2.10
N ASN A 59 -0.41 -18.12 -3.28
CA ASN A 59 0.36 -19.35 -3.48
C ASN A 59 1.88 -19.08 -3.40
N ILE A 60 2.34 -18.80 -2.17
CA ILE A 60 3.68 -18.33 -1.86
C ILE A 60 4.79 -19.27 -2.36
N PRO A 61 4.73 -20.59 -2.08
CA PRO A 61 5.79 -21.49 -2.54
C PRO A 61 5.89 -21.54 -4.08
N ASN A 62 4.76 -21.46 -4.79
CA ASN A 62 4.76 -21.52 -6.24
C ASN A 62 5.41 -20.28 -6.88
N PHE A 63 4.99 -19.07 -6.49
CA PHE A 63 5.60 -17.87 -7.09
C PHE A 63 7.08 -17.74 -6.72
N ILE A 64 7.47 -18.13 -5.49
CA ILE A 64 8.87 -18.10 -5.08
C ILE A 64 9.70 -19.11 -5.89
N LYS A 65 9.15 -20.31 -6.13
CA LYS A 65 9.79 -21.30 -7.00
C LYS A 65 10.02 -20.73 -8.41
N GLN A 66 9.02 -20.08 -8.98
CA GLN A 66 9.13 -19.44 -10.29
C GLN A 66 10.20 -18.34 -10.31
N ILE A 67 10.32 -17.52 -9.25
CA ILE A 67 11.42 -16.54 -9.12
C ILE A 67 12.77 -17.25 -9.09
N ALA A 68 12.93 -18.32 -8.30
CA ALA A 68 14.19 -19.08 -8.24
C ALA A 68 14.59 -19.71 -9.59
N GLU A 69 13.62 -19.99 -10.45
CA GLU A 69 13.80 -20.52 -11.81
C GLU A 69 13.97 -19.42 -12.88
N GLY A 70 13.93 -18.13 -12.49
CA GLY A 70 14.04 -16.98 -13.40
C GLY A 70 12.73 -16.63 -14.15
N ASN A 71 11.61 -17.28 -13.81
CA ASN A 71 10.30 -17.03 -14.42
C ASN A 71 9.53 -15.94 -13.65
N PHE A 72 9.97 -14.68 -13.75
CA PHE A 72 9.45 -13.57 -12.96
C PHE A 72 8.01 -13.15 -13.37
N LEU A 73 7.70 -13.15 -14.67
CA LEU A 73 6.34 -12.87 -15.14
C LEU A 73 5.36 -13.97 -14.71
N GLY A 74 5.79 -15.24 -14.74
CA GLY A 74 5.00 -16.35 -14.20
C GLY A 74 4.74 -16.19 -12.70
N ALA A 75 5.74 -15.75 -11.94
CA ALA A 75 5.57 -15.44 -10.51
C ALA A 75 4.54 -14.34 -10.28
N ALA A 76 4.61 -13.24 -11.05
CA ALA A 76 3.63 -12.16 -10.97
C ALA A 76 2.21 -12.64 -11.29
N LYS A 77 2.05 -13.50 -12.32
CA LYS A 77 0.76 -14.10 -12.67
C LYS A 77 0.20 -14.94 -11.52
N THR A 78 1.02 -15.81 -10.91
CA THR A 78 0.62 -16.62 -9.75
C THR A 78 0.13 -15.76 -8.59
N ILE A 79 0.77 -14.61 -8.33
CA ILE A 79 0.33 -13.69 -7.27
C ILE A 79 -1.03 -13.05 -7.62
N LYS A 80 -1.19 -12.61 -8.88
CA LYS A 80 -2.42 -11.97 -9.39
C LYS A 80 -3.65 -12.89 -9.36
N GLU A 81 -3.48 -14.21 -9.21
CA GLU A 81 -4.60 -15.16 -9.04
C GLU A 81 -5.43 -14.89 -7.78
N THR A 82 -4.83 -14.31 -6.74
CA THR A 82 -5.47 -14.09 -5.43
C THR A 82 -5.29 -12.68 -4.87
N SER A 83 -4.27 -11.94 -5.33
CA SER A 83 -3.99 -10.57 -4.90
C SER A 83 -4.25 -9.59 -6.02
N ALA A 84 -5.15 -8.63 -5.78
CA ALA A 84 -5.48 -7.58 -6.74
C ALA A 84 -4.45 -6.44 -6.79
N LEU A 85 -3.61 -6.28 -5.76
CA LEU A 85 -2.69 -5.14 -5.61
C LEU A 85 -1.29 -5.58 -5.14
N PRO A 86 -0.62 -6.52 -5.84
CA PRO A 86 0.61 -7.14 -5.33
C PRO A 86 1.77 -6.16 -5.14
N ALA A 87 1.91 -5.16 -6.02
CA ALA A 87 2.92 -4.11 -5.90
C ALA A 87 2.71 -3.23 -4.64
N VAL A 88 1.47 -3.13 -4.16
CA VAL A 88 1.13 -2.43 -2.92
C VAL A 88 1.37 -3.35 -1.72
N CYS A 89 0.79 -4.56 -1.74
CA CYS A 89 0.87 -5.53 -0.65
C CYS A 89 2.31 -5.89 -0.27
N GLY A 90 3.18 -6.13 -1.26
CA GLY A 90 4.60 -6.42 -1.02
C GLY A 90 5.35 -5.29 -0.29
N ARG A 91 4.88 -4.05 -0.38
CA ARG A 91 5.47 -2.88 0.28
C ARG A 91 4.90 -2.62 1.68
N VAL A 92 3.59 -2.77 1.85
CA VAL A 92 2.91 -2.20 3.02
C VAL A 92 2.35 -3.23 4.00
N CYS A 93 2.24 -4.51 3.61
CA CYS A 93 1.80 -5.56 4.52
C CYS A 93 2.74 -5.66 5.73
N PRO A 94 2.23 -5.85 6.95
CA PRO A 94 3.05 -6.15 8.13
C PRO A 94 3.42 -7.64 8.14
N GLN A 95 4.33 -8.04 7.25
CA GLN A 95 4.67 -9.46 7.02
C GLN A 95 5.10 -10.19 8.29
N GLU A 96 5.72 -9.47 9.24
CA GLU A 96 6.14 -9.96 10.55
C GLU A 96 4.98 -10.43 11.45
N THR A 97 3.74 -10.11 11.09
CA THR A 97 2.51 -10.60 11.74
C THR A 97 1.64 -11.46 10.81
N GLN A 98 2.11 -11.72 9.59
CA GLN A 98 1.36 -12.41 8.53
C GLN A 98 2.17 -13.59 7.95
N CYS A 99 2.39 -13.60 6.64
CA CYS A 99 3.00 -14.71 5.91
C CYS A 99 4.41 -15.06 6.41
N GLU A 100 5.23 -14.06 6.73
CA GLU A 100 6.60 -14.27 7.22
C GLU A 100 6.63 -14.75 8.67
N ALA A 101 5.64 -14.37 9.48
CA ALA A 101 5.47 -14.86 10.86
C ALA A 101 5.26 -16.38 10.93
N LYS A 102 4.75 -16.99 9.86
CA LYS A 102 4.49 -18.43 9.75
C LYS A 102 5.57 -19.19 8.99
N CYS A 103 6.61 -18.52 8.49
CA CYS A 103 7.65 -19.15 7.70
C CYS A 103 8.55 -20.04 8.57
N VAL A 104 8.74 -21.31 8.18
CA VAL A 104 9.58 -22.28 8.91
C VAL A 104 11.03 -21.80 9.06
N ARG A 105 11.56 -21.06 8.09
CA ARG A 105 12.91 -20.45 8.17
C ARG A 105 13.04 -19.47 9.35
N GLY A 106 11.93 -18.82 9.73
CA GLY A 106 11.86 -17.87 10.83
C GLY A 106 12.03 -18.47 12.23
N ILE A 107 12.05 -19.81 12.38
CA ILE A 107 12.19 -20.46 13.69
C ILE A 107 13.63 -20.36 14.22
N LYS A 108 14.64 -20.46 13.34
CA LYS A 108 16.06 -20.48 13.69
C LYS A 108 16.86 -19.29 13.15
N GLY A 109 16.24 -18.45 12.34
CA GLY A 109 16.85 -17.29 11.70
C GLY A 109 15.77 -16.35 11.18
N GLU A 110 16.09 -15.57 10.16
CA GLU A 110 15.09 -14.72 9.50
C GLU A 110 14.21 -15.53 8.54
N PRO A 111 12.90 -15.23 8.46
CA PRO A 111 12.01 -15.85 7.48
C PRO A 111 12.46 -15.54 6.05
N VAL A 112 11.93 -16.28 5.08
CA VAL A 112 12.03 -15.88 3.67
C VAL A 112 11.36 -14.52 3.51
N ALA A 113 11.98 -13.59 2.79
CA ALA A 113 11.45 -12.25 2.56
C ALA A 113 10.33 -12.24 1.52
N ILE A 114 9.21 -12.87 1.86
CA ILE A 114 8.04 -13.07 1.00
C ILE A 114 7.53 -11.74 0.45
N GLY A 115 7.42 -10.70 1.29
CA GLY A 115 6.93 -9.39 0.84
C GLY A 115 7.86 -8.73 -0.17
N ARG A 116 9.18 -8.89 0.01
CA ARG A 116 10.20 -8.34 -0.91
C ARG A 116 10.18 -9.06 -2.26
N LEU A 117 9.94 -10.37 -2.26
CA LEU A 117 9.81 -11.19 -3.47
C LEU A 117 8.49 -10.91 -4.22
N GLU A 118 7.37 -10.75 -3.49
CA GLU A 118 6.09 -10.32 -4.06
C GLU A 118 6.22 -8.96 -4.74
N ARG A 119 6.84 -7.99 -4.03
CA ARG A 119 7.17 -6.68 -4.58
C ARG A 119 8.01 -6.80 -5.85
N PHE A 120 9.10 -7.57 -5.82
CA PHE A 120 9.98 -7.74 -6.97
C PHE A 120 9.23 -8.28 -8.19
N ALA A 121 8.45 -9.34 -8.03
CA ALA A 121 7.70 -9.93 -9.14
C ALA A 121 6.68 -8.94 -9.73
N ALA A 122 5.97 -8.20 -8.87
CA ALA A 122 5.01 -7.19 -9.31
C ALA A 122 5.70 -6.02 -10.04
N ASP A 123 6.79 -5.49 -9.48
CA ASP A 123 7.57 -4.40 -10.09
C ASP A 123 8.15 -4.84 -11.45
N TYR A 124 8.65 -6.08 -11.53
CA TYR A 124 9.17 -6.66 -12.77
C TYR A 124 8.10 -6.76 -13.85
N ALA A 125 6.91 -7.26 -13.51
CA ALA A 125 5.78 -7.32 -14.43
C ALA A 125 5.38 -5.92 -14.90
N MET A 126 5.27 -4.93 -14.00
CA MET A 126 4.94 -3.55 -14.37
C MET A 126 5.96 -2.87 -15.29
N ALA A 127 7.19 -3.38 -15.36
CA ALA A 127 8.25 -2.87 -16.23
C ALA A 127 8.40 -3.64 -17.55
N ASN A 128 8.03 -4.92 -17.60
CA ASN A 128 8.31 -5.82 -18.73
C ASN A 128 7.07 -6.41 -19.40
N GLU A 129 5.90 -6.35 -18.76
CA GLU A 129 4.63 -6.83 -19.33
C GLU A 129 4.17 -5.83 -20.41
N THR A 130 4.05 -6.31 -21.65
CA THR A 130 3.62 -5.51 -22.80
C THR A 130 2.16 -5.71 -23.15
N GLU A 131 1.52 -6.71 -22.55
CA GLU A 131 0.11 -7.03 -22.80
C GLU A 131 -0.79 -6.05 -22.06
N THR A 132 -1.75 -5.49 -22.81
CA THR A 132 -2.82 -4.70 -22.21
C THR A 132 -3.88 -5.64 -21.62
N PRO A 133 -4.49 -5.29 -20.47
CA PRO A 133 -5.59 -6.06 -19.94
C PRO A 133 -6.70 -6.23 -20.99
N ALA A 134 -7.14 -7.47 -21.22
CA ALA A 134 -8.25 -7.73 -22.12
C ALA A 134 -9.52 -7.05 -21.57
N VAL A 135 -10.26 -6.38 -22.46
CA VAL A 135 -11.59 -5.86 -22.13
C VAL A 135 -12.56 -7.03 -22.11
N PRO A 136 -13.18 -7.36 -20.96
CA PRO A 136 -14.10 -8.48 -20.86
C PRO A 136 -15.38 -8.23 -21.69
N GLU A 137 -16.00 -9.30 -22.19
CA GLU A 137 -17.31 -9.20 -22.84
C GLU A 137 -18.35 -8.70 -21.82
N LYS A 138 -19.14 -7.70 -22.22
CA LYS A 138 -20.15 -7.12 -21.34
C LYS A 138 -21.31 -8.09 -21.12
N ASN A 139 -21.69 -8.29 -19.87
CA ASN A 139 -22.83 -9.13 -19.50
C ASN A 139 -24.17 -8.38 -19.46
N GLY A 140 -24.16 -7.07 -19.71
CA GLY A 140 -25.35 -6.20 -19.75
C GLY A 140 -25.78 -5.61 -18.41
N HIS A 141 -25.11 -5.96 -17.30
CA HIS A 141 -25.46 -5.52 -15.95
C HIS A 141 -24.53 -4.42 -15.43
N ARG A 142 -25.06 -3.54 -14.56
CA ARG A 142 -24.33 -2.36 -14.03
C ARG A 142 -24.15 -2.40 -12.52
N ALA A 143 -22.94 -2.05 -12.07
CA ALA A 143 -22.61 -1.96 -10.64
C ALA A 143 -21.90 -0.64 -10.30
N ALA A 144 -22.30 -0.04 -9.17
CA ALA A 144 -21.67 1.16 -8.62
C ALA A 144 -20.79 0.80 -7.42
N ILE A 145 -19.65 1.47 -7.31
CA ILE A 145 -18.72 1.31 -6.19
C ILE A 145 -18.50 2.68 -5.56
N VAL A 146 -18.74 2.79 -4.25
CA VAL A 146 -18.59 4.04 -3.50
C VAL A 146 -17.26 4.01 -2.74
N GLY A 147 -16.28 4.77 -3.24
CA GLY A 147 -14.92 4.88 -2.71
C GLY A 147 -13.89 4.13 -3.55
N ALA A 148 -12.81 4.83 -3.92
CA ALA A 148 -11.73 4.30 -4.75
C ALA A 148 -10.48 3.90 -3.93
N GLY A 149 -10.68 3.43 -2.69
CA GLY A 149 -9.61 2.80 -1.90
C GLY A 149 -9.35 1.34 -2.32
N PRO A 150 -8.44 0.62 -1.64
CA PRO A 150 -8.09 -0.76 -1.98
C PRO A 150 -9.32 -1.67 -2.15
N GLY A 151 -10.28 -1.64 -1.23
CA GLY A 151 -11.49 -2.45 -1.32
C GLY A 151 -12.35 -2.15 -2.54
N GLY A 152 -12.50 -0.87 -2.89
CA GLY A 152 -13.25 -0.46 -4.07
C GLY A 152 -12.53 -0.80 -5.38
N LEU A 153 -11.22 -0.58 -5.44
CA LEU A 153 -10.40 -0.93 -6.61
C LEU A 153 -10.40 -2.44 -6.88
N THR A 154 -10.28 -3.26 -5.83
CA THR A 154 -10.37 -4.73 -5.94
C THR A 154 -11.74 -5.17 -6.43
N CYS A 155 -12.82 -4.69 -5.79
CA CYS A 155 -14.18 -5.02 -6.20
C CYS A 155 -14.45 -4.60 -7.65
N ALA A 156 -13.94 -3.42 -8.06
CA ALA A 156 -14.07 -2.93 -9.43
C ALA A 156 -13.40 -3.84 -10.45
N GLY A 157 -12.16 -4.26 -10.16
CA GLY A 157 -11.41 -5.17 -11.03
C GLY A 157 -12.09 -6.52 -11.19
N ASP A 158 -12.59 -7.10 -10.10
CA ASP A 158 -13.24 -8.41 -10.14
C ASP A 158 -14.59 -8.37 -10.87
N LEU A 159 -15.42 -7.35 -10.61
CA LEU A 159 -16.68 -7.15 -11.33
C LEU A 159 -16.45 -6.87 -12.82
N ALA A 160 -15.45 -6.05 -13.17
CA ALA A 160 -15.10 -5.79 -14.55
C ALA A 160 -14.72 -7.10 -15.28
N ARG A 161 -13.88 -7.95 -14.67
CA ARG A 161 -13.52 -9.28 -15.23
C ARG A 161 -14.71 -10.21 -15.43
N MET A 162 -15.76 -10.06 -14.63
CA MET A 162 -17.03 -10.80 -14.78
C MET A 162 -17.97 -10.19 -15.84
N GLY A 163 -17.56 -9.12 -16.53
CA GLY A 163 -18.31 -8.49 -17.61
C GLY A 163 -19.29 -7.39 -17.17
N TYR A 164 -19.30 -7.01 -15.89
CA TYR A 164 -20.17 -5.92 -15.41
C TYR A 164 -19.66 -4.56 -15.89
N GLU A 165 -20.59 -3.66 -16.19
CA GLU A 165 -20.25 -2.25 -16.38
C GLU A 165 -20.14 -1.57 -15.01
N VAL A 166 -18.90 -1.27 -14.62
CA VAL A 166 -18.55 -0.74 -13.29
C VAL A 166 -18.27 0.75 -13.35
N THR A 167 -18.87 1.50 -12.42
CA THR A 167 -18.49 2.90 -12.14
C THR A 167 -18.07 3.06 -10.69
N VAL A 168 -16.89 3.63 -10.46
CA VAL A 168 -16.36 3.95 -9.14
C VAL A 168 -16.54 5.44 -8.86
N PHE A 169 -17.26 5.78 -7.79
CA PHE A 169 -17.49 7.14 -7.33
C PHE A 169 -16.53 7.47 -6.18
N GLU A 170 -15.75 8.55 -6.33
CA GLU A 170 -14.71 8.94 -5.38
C GLU A 170 -14.88 10.40 -4.95
N ALA A 171 -14.85 10.64 -3.64
CA ALA A 171 -15.02 11.96 -3.05
C ALA A 171 -13.86 12.91 -3.37
N PHE A 172 -12.63 12.40 -3.40
CA PHE A 172 -11.46 13.20 -3.75
C PHE A 172 -11.32 13.40 -5.27
N HIS A 173 -10.48 14.36 -5.65
CA HIS A 173 -10.13 14.63 -7.05
C HIS A 173 -9.27 13.53 -7.70
N THR A 174 -8.87 12.51 -6.94
CA THR A 174 -8.07 11.38 -7.41
C THR A 174 -8.45 10.08 -6.68
N ALA A 175 -8.33 8.96 -7.39
CA ALA A 175 -8.58 7.63 -6.87
C ALA A 175 -7.36 7.06 -6.12
N GLY A 176 -7.59 6.06 -5.26
CA GLY A 176 -6.56 5.33 -4.50
C GLY A 176 -6.73 5.38 -2.98
N GLY A 177 -7.59 6.27 -2.46
CA GLY A 177 -7.85 6.38 -1.02
C GLY A 177 -6.57 6.56 -0.20
N VAL A 178 -6.43 5.78 0.88
CA VAL A 178 -5.26 5.84 1.78
C VAL A 178 -3.93 5.58 1.06
N LEU A 179 -3.95 4.89 -0.09
CA LEU A 179 -2.75 4.65 -0.89
C LEU A 179 -2.18 5.95 -1.49
N VAL A 180 -3.01 6.99 -1.63
CA VAL A 180 -2.62 8.29 -2.19
C VAL A 180 -2.52 9.37 -1.13
N TYR A 181 -3.53 9.54 -0.27
CA TYR A 181 -3.53 10.62 0.73
C TYR A 181 -2.86 10.23 2.06
N GLY A 182 -2.75 8.94 2.38
CA GLY A 182 -2.32 8.48 3.71
C GLY A 182 -0.87 8.02 3.75
N ILE A 183 -0.56 6.93 3.04
CA ILE A 183 0.78 6.34 3.01
C ILE A 183 1.70 7.27 2.22
N PRO A 184 2.89 7.67 2.71
CA PRO A 184 3.76 8.58 1.98
C PRO A 184 4.49 7.95 0.78
N GLU A 185 4.97 8.81 -0.13
CA GLU A 185 5.72 8.43 -1.34
C GLU A 185 6.98 7.59 -1.02
N PHE A 186 7.63 7.88 0.11
CA PHE A 186 8.85 7.18 0.53
C PHE A 186 8.62 5.72 0.97
N ARG A 187 7.36 5.29 1.10
CA ARG A 187 6.93 3.90 1.37
C ARG A 187 6.16 3.29 0.20
N LEU A 188 5.29 4.08 -0.42
CA LEU A 188 4.44 3.65 -1.53
C LEU A 188 4.43 4.73 -2.62
N PRO A 189 5.26 4.57 -3.66
CA PRO A 189 5.27 5.46 -4.81
C PRO A 189 3.89 5.61 -5.47
N LYS A 190 3.48 6.84 -5.79
CA LYS A 190 2.12 7.09 -6.32
C LYS A 190 1.97 6.61 -7.75
N GLU A 191 3.07 6.52 -8.48
CA GLU A 191 3.09 5.97 -9.83
C GLU A 191 2.60 4.50 -9.85
N ILE A 192 2.86 3.73 -8.79
CA ILE A 192 2.39 2.34 -8.70
C ILE A 192 0.87 2.32 -8.60
N VAL A 193 0.30 3.13 -7.70
CA VAL A 193 -1.16 3.22 -7.51
C VAL A 193 -1.83 3.73 -8.79
N LYS A 194 -1.21 4.72 -9.45
CA LYS A 194 -1.69 5.25 -10.72
C LYS A 194 -1.74 4.18 -11.82
N LYS A 195 -0.69 3.36 -11.96
CA LYS A 195 -0.66 2.26 -12.94
C LYS A 195 -1.74 1.21 -12.69
N GLU A 196 -2.03 0.88 -11.43
CA GLU A 196 -3.14 -0.04 -11.09
C GLU A 196 -4.51 0.55 -11.48
N ILE A 197 -4.72 1.85 -11.21
CA ILE A 197 -5.96 2.55 -11.61
C ILE A 197 -6.06 2.65 -13.15
N ASP A 198 -4.95 2.95 -13.84
CA ASP A 198 -4.91 3.05 -15.30
C ASP A 198 -5.19 1.67 -15.95
N SER A 199 -4.72 0.57 -15.34
CA SER A 199 -5.06 -0.80 -15.74
C SER A 199 -6.56 -1.09 -15.60
N LEU A 200 -7.19 -0.68 -14.49
CA LEU A 200 -8.64 -0.78 -14.31
C LEU A 200 -9.42 0.02 -15.36
N LYS A 201 -8.98 1.25 -15.66
CA LYS A 201 -9.56 2.07 -16.73
C LYS A 201 -9.43 1.40 -18.09
N ALA A 202 -8.28 0.78 -18.37
CA ALA A 202 -8.06 0.04 -19.61
C ALA A 202 -8.99 -1.18 -19.75
N MET A 203 -9.40 -1.81 -18.64
CA MET A 203 -10.44 -2.85 -18.61
C MET A 203 -11.87 -2.31 -18.74
N GLY A 204 -12.06 -0.99 -18.84
CA GLY A 204 -13.37 -0.35 -19.01
C GLY A 204 -14.04 0.14 -17.72
N VAL A 205 -13.36 0.10 -16.56
CA VAL A 205 -13.88 0.68 -15.31
C VAL A 205 -13.92 2.21 -15.42
N LYS A 206 -15.09 2.80 -15.14
CA LYS A 206 -15.27 4.25 -15.09
C LYS A 206 -14.97 4.79 -13.69
N PHE A 207 -14.39 5.98 -13.63
CA PHE A 207 -14.09 6.66 -12.37
C PHE A 207 -14.67 8.08 -12.39
N GLU A 208 -15.58 8.35 -11.46
CA GLU A 208 -16.18 9.67 -11.23
C GLU A 208 -15.57 10.27 -9.96
N THR A 209 -14.60 11.17 -10.12
CA THR A 209 -13.92 11.85 -9.01
C THR A 209 -14.63 13.16 -8.64
N ASN A 210 -14.33 13.71 -7.46
CA ASN A 210 -15.05 14.85 -6.88
C ASN A 210 -16.56 14.56 -6.70
N TYR A 211 -16.92 13.31 -6.50
CA TYR A 211 -18.30 12.83 -6.44
C TYR A 211 -18.60 12.24 -5.08
N ILE A 212 -19.32 13.01 -4.24
CA ILE A 212 -19.58 12.64 -2.85
C ILE A 212 -20.96 12.00 -2.75
N ILE A 213 -21.02 10.68 -2.60
CA ILE A 213 -22.28 9.99 -2.29
C ILE A 213 -22.78 10.44 -0.91
N GLY A 214 -24.06 10.82 -0.84
CA GLY A 214 -24.69 11.51 0.28
C GLY A 214 -24.69 13.05 0.18
N ARG A 215 -24.10 13.63 -0.89
CA ARG A 215 -24.14 15.08 -1.18
C ARG A 215 -24.38 15.39 -2.65
N THR A 216 -23.55 14.87 -3.55
CA THR A 216 -23.68 15.04 -5.00
C THR A 216 -24.81 14.19 -5.56
N SER A 217 -24.95 12.97 -5.02
CA SER A 217 -26.09 12.07 -5.26
C SER A 217 -26.24 11.12 -4.08
N THR A 218 -27.36 10.41 -3.98
CA THR A 218 -27.65 9.40 -2.95
C THR A 218 -27.52 7.97 -3.46
N VAL A 219 -27.52 6.99 -2.56
CA VAL A 219 -27.52 5.57 -2.96
C VAL A 219 -28.81 5.21 -3.71
N ASP A 220 -29.94 5.78 -3.33
CA ASP A 220 -31.23 5.54 -3.98
C ASP A 220 -31.22 6.05 -5.43
N GLU A 221 -30.67 7.26 -5.65
CA GLU A 221 -30.50 7.83 -6.99
C GLU A 221 -29.57 6.97 -7.87
N LEU A 222 -28.54 6.30 -7.32
CA LEU A 222 -27.75 5.34 -8.09
C LEU A 222 -28.60 4.15 -8.57
N PHE A 223 -29.53 3.64 -7.75
CA PHE A 223 -30.44 2.59 -8.20
C PHE A 223 -31.42 3.11 -9.27
N GLU A 224 -31.92 4.33 -9.12
CA GLU A 224 -32.77 5.00 -10.11
C GLU A 224 -32.03 5.23 -11.46
N ASP A 225 -30.73 5.52 -11.41
CA ASP A 225 -29.84 5.64 -12.57
C ASP A 225 -29.52 4.29 -13.24
N GLY A 226 -30.11 3.19 -12.77
CA GLY A 226 -30.03 1.87 -13.38
C GLY A 226 -28.81 1.05 -12.99
N TYR A 227 -28.17 1.35 -11.85
CA TYR A 227 -27.23 0.42 -11.21
C TYR A 227 -28.03 -0.65 -10.45
N GLU A 228 -27.64 -1.92 -10.59
CA GLU A 228 -28.36 -3.05 -9.97
C GLU A 228 -27.76 -3.46 -8.63
N ALA A 229 -26.52 -3.04 -8.37
CA ALA A 229 -25.81 -3.27 -7.13
C ALA A 229 -24.92 -2.07 -6.77
N VAL A 230 -24.81 -1.80 -5.47
CA VAL A 230 -23.92 -0.76 -4.92
C VAL A 230 -23.02 -1.39 -3.85
N PHE A 231 -21.70 -1.27 -4.04
CA PHE A 231 -20.71 -1.69 -3.05
C PHE A 231 -20.12 -0.47 -2.34
N ILE A 232 -20.26 -0.40 -1.00
CA ILE A 232 -19.78 0.73 -0.21
C ILE A 232 -18.40 0.40 0.38
N ALA A 233 -17.37 1.09 -0.11
CA ALA A 233 -15.97 0.93 0.25
C ALA A 233 -15.33 2.26 0.72
N SER A 234 -16.09 3.09 1.43
CA SER A 234 -15.68 4.44 1.85
C SER A 234 -14.57 4.48 2.89
N GLY A 235 -14.25 3.35 3.53
CA GLY A 235 -13.23 3.25 4.57
C GLY A 235 -13.58 4.01 5.86
N ALA A 236 -12.57 4.19 6.72
CA ALA A 236 -12.69 4.87 8.02
C ALA A 236 -11.83 6.14 8.07
N GLY A 237 -12.23 7.16 7.30
CA GLY A 237 -11.44 8.38 7.07
C GLY A 237 -11.64 9.52 8.08
N LEU A 238 -12.59 9.41 9.02
CA LEU A 238 -12.85 10.45 10.02
C LEU A 238 -11.79 10.42 11.13
N PRO A 239 -11.09 11.54 11.42
CA PRO A 239 -10.11 11.59 12.50
C PRO A 239 -10.80 11.59 13.87
N SER A 240 -10.10 11.07 14.88
CA SER A 240 -10.48 11.18 16.30
C SER A 240 -9.49 12.10 17.01
N PHE A 241 -10.00 13.11 17.70
CA PHE A 241 -9.24 13.94 18.64
C PHE A 241 -9.40 13.39 20.07
N MET A 242 -8.50 13.76 20.97
CA MET A 242 -8.45 13.24 22.36
C MET A 242 -9.40 13.97 23.31
N GLY A 243 -9.88 15.15 22.94
CA GLY A 243 -10.73 16.01 23.79
C GLY A 243 -9.95 16.71 24.91
N ILE A 244 -8.66 17.00 24.70
CA ILE A 244 -7.80 17.63 25.71
C ILE A 244 -7.68 19.16 25.52
N PRO A 245 -7.43 19.93 26.59
CA PRO A 245 -7.23 21.37 26.47
C PRO A 245 -6.11 21.72 25.49
N GLY A 246 -6.39 22.63 24.55
CA GLY A 246 -5.40 23.12 23.58
C GLY A 246 -5.37 22.41 22.23
N GLU A 247 -6.23 21.41 21.97
CA GLU A 247 -6.28 20.73 20.66
C GLU A 247 -6.66 21.62 19.48
N ASN A 248 -7.24 22.80 19.75
CA ASN A 248 -7.60 23.79 18.72
C ASN A 248 -6.54 24.89 18.53
N LEU A 249 -5.36 24.77 19.15
CA LEU A 249 -4.28 25.74 18.99
C LEU A 249 -3.64 25.64 17.60
N ASN A 250 -3.08 26.75 17.12
CA ASN A 250 -2.31 26.78 15.89
C ASN A 250 -1.11 25.82 15.96
N GLY A 251 -0.95 25.00 14.93
CA GLY A 251 0.11 23.99 14.85
C GLY A 251 -0.30 22.61 15.36
N VAL A 252 -1.51 22.46 15.90
CA VAL A 252 -2.11 21.13 16.14
C VAL A 252 -2.78 20.64 14.86
N TYR A 253 -2.44 19.41 14.45
CA TYR A 253 -2.99 18.75 13.27
C TYR A 253 -3.59 17.40 13.65
N SER A 254 -4.68 17.02 12.98
CA SER A 254 -4.96 15.59 12.82
C SER A 254 -3.91 14.98 11.87
N ALA A 255 -3.53 13.72 12.09
CA ALA A 255 -2.64 13.03 11.17
C ALA A 255 -3.24 12.96 9.75
N ASN A 256 -4.58 12.82 9.65
CA ASN A 256 -5.29 12.83 8.39
C ASN A 256 -5.08 14.14 7.63
N GLU A 257 -5.23 15.29 8.28
CA GLU A 257 -4.98 16.59 7.65
C GLU A 257 -3.51 16.74 7.25
N PHE A 258 -2.59 16.48 8.17
CA PHE A 258 -1.16 16.65 7.92
C PHE A 258 -0.69 15.77 6.75
N LEU A 259 -1.03 14.49 6.76
CA LEU A 259 -0.67 13.56 5.69
C LEU A 259 -1.41 13.88 4.39
N THR A 260 -2.65 14.35 4.42
CA THR A 260 -3.34 14.79 3.19
C THR A 260 -2.63 15.99 2.57
N ARG A 261 -2.24 17.00 3.35
CA ARG A 261 -1.46 18.14 2.86
C ARG A 261 -0.15 17.68 2.23
N ILE A 262 0.58 16.79 2.91
CA ILE A 262 1.88 16.30 2.44
C ILE A 262 1.73 15.41 1.20
N ASN A 263 0.86 14.39 1.24
CA ASN A 263 0.85 13.31 0.26
C ASN A 263 -0.04 13.62 -0.94
N LEU A 264 -1.26 14.11 -0.70
CA LEU A 264 -2.23 14.41 -1.75
C LEU A 264 -1.94 15.78 -2.35
N MET A 265 -1.77 16.80 -1.49
CA MET A 265 -1.57 18.19 -1.95
C MET A 265 -0.11 18.55 -2.21
N LYS A 266 0.83 17.62 -1.97
CA LYS A 266 2.26 17.77 -2.22
C LYS A 266 2.88 19.01 -1.55
N ALA A 267 2.40 19.37 -0.35
CA ALA A 267 2.82 20.57 0.39
C ALA A 267 4.32 20.64 0.75
N TYR A 268 5.08 19.57 0.51
CA TYR A 268 6.53 19.54 0.66
C TYR A 268 7.29 20.08 -0.57
N LEU A 269 6.62 20.33 -1.70
CA LEU A 269 7.23 20.90 -2.89
C LEU A 269 7.31 22.43 -2.79
N PRO A 270 8.38 23.07 -3.31
CA PRO A 270 8.56 24.53 -3.23
C PRO A 270 7.44 25.35 -3.90
N ASP A 271 6.79 24.79 -4.93
CA ASP A 271 5.75 25.41 -5.74
C ASP A 271 4.33 24.97 -5.33
N ALA A 272 4.19 24.20 -4.23
CA ALA A 272 2.90 23.72 -3.76
C ALA A 272 2.00 24.89 -3.31
N LYS A 273 0.77 24.92 -3.82
CA LYS A 273 -0.23 25.94 -3.43
C LYS A 273 -0.80 25.71 -2.03
N THR A 274 -0.73 24.47 -1.53
CA THR A 274 -1.24 24.12 -0.19
C THR A 274 -0.11 24.28 0.82
N PRO A 275 -0.25 25.18 1.82
CA PRO A 275 0.78 25.35 2.82
C PRO A 275 0.76 24.20 3.84
N VAL A 276 1.91 23.96 4.46
CA VAL A 276 2.08 23.14 5.66
C VAL A 276 3.01 23.87 6.63
N MET A 277 2.71 23.82 7.93
CA MET A 277 3.60 24.38 8.94
C MET A 277 4.90 23.57 8.99
N ILE A 278 6.05 24.25 8.96
CA ILE A 278 7.36 23.63 9.19
C ILE A 278 7.77 23.94 10.64
N PRO A 279 7.58 22.99 11.57
CA PRO A 279 7.92 23.23 12.98
C PRO A 279 9.43 23.08 13.21
N LYS A 280 9.98 23.77 14.22
CA LYS A 280 11.33 23.42 14.72
C LYS A 280 11.32 22.08 15.45
N LYS A 281 10.30 21.86 16.29
CA LYS A 281 10.08 20.62 17.03
C LYS A 281 8.67 20.10 16.77
N ALA A 282 8.55 18.84 16.38
CA ALA A 282 7.27 18.18 16.14
C ALA A 282 7.02 17.08 17.19
N VAL A 283 5.80 17.02 17.73
CA VAL A 283 5.36 15.94 18.63
C VAL A 283 4.23 15.18 17.96
N ILE A 284 4.43 13.89 17.72
CA ILE A 284 3.46 12.99 17.10
C ILE A 284 2.93 12.08 18.20
N VAL A 285 1.61 12.13 18.43
CA VAL A 285 0.97 11.30 19.45
C VAL A 285 0.39 10.03 18.80
N GLY A 286 0.94 8.86 19.16
CA GLY A 286 0.55 7.56 18.62
C GLY A 286 1.75 6.65 18.32
N GLY A 287 1.49 5.35 18.12
CA GLY A 287 2.53 4.34 17.85
C GLY A 287 2.29 3.48 16.61
N GLY A 288 1.26 3.78 15.81
CA GLY A 288 0.93 3.04 14.60
C GLY A 288 1.63 3.57 13.35
N ASN A 289 1.38 2.93 12.20
CA ASN A 289 1.94 3.34 10.90
C ASN A 289 1.67 4.83 10.58
N VAL A 290 0.47 5.32 10.89
CA VAL A 290 0.10 6.74 10.71
C VAL A 290 1.03 7.67 11.51
N ALA A 291 1.40 7.28 12.73
CA ALA A 291 2.34 8.06 13.54
C ALA A 291 3.75 8.03 12.95
N MET A 292 4.23 6.85 12.49
CA MET A 292 5.55 6.74 11.84
C MET A 292 5.61 7.57 10.56
N ASP A 293 4.55 7.54 9.76
CA ASP A 293 4.44 8.30 8.52
C ASP A 293 4.44 9.79 8.80
N ALA A 294 3.63 10.26 9.76
CA ALA A 294 3.60 11.66 10.16
C ALA A 294 4.97 12.13 10.68
N ALA A 295 5.62 11.34 11.53
CA ALA A 295 6.94 11.68 12.10
C ALA A 295 8.01 11.79 11.00
N ARG A 296 8.06 10.80 10.10
CA ARG A 296 9.02 10.76 8.99
C ARG A 296 8.77 11.85 7.95
N CYS A 297 7.50 12.24 7.74
CA CYS A 297 7.13 13.40 6.93
C CYS A 297 7.58 14.72 7.59
N ALA A 298 7.33 14.89 8.89
CA ALA A 298 7.74 16.09 9.64
C ALA A 298 9.26 16.31 9.58
N LEU A 299 10.05 15.25 9.72
CA LEU A 299 11.51 15.33 9.56
C LEU A 299 11.91 15.78 8.16
N ARG A 300 11.26 15.25 7.12
CA ARG A 300 11.58 15.53 5.71
C ARG A 300 11.25 16.94 5.27
N ILE A 301 10.19 17.55 5.83
CA ILE A 301 9.84 18.94 5.55
C ILE A 301 10.67 19.96 6.32
N GLY A 302 11.58 19.51 7.20
CA GLY A 302 12.58 20.36 7.83
C GLY A 302 12.48 20.53 9.34
N ALA A 303 11.70 19.70 10.05
CA ALA A 303 11.77 19.71 11.51
C ALA A 303 13.17 19.35 12.02
N GLU A 304 13.67 20.08 13.01
CA GLU A 304 14.97 19.84 13.64
C GLU A 304 14.90 18.64 14.59
N GLU A 305 13.79 18.53 15.33
CA GLU A 305 13.52 17.44 16.27
C GLU A 305 12.11 16.90 16.07
N VAL A 306 11.98 15.57 16.08
CA VAL A 306 10.69 14.88 15.95
C VAL A 306 10.56 13.86 17.06
N TYR A 307 9.48 13.96 17.83
CA TYR A 307 9.19 13.11 18.97
C TYR A 307 7.97 12.24 18.68
N ILE A 308 8.07 10.94 18.99
CA ILE A 308 6.93 10.04 19.04
C ILE A 308 6.53 9.89 20.51
N MET A 309 5.31 10.28 20.83
CA MET A 309 4.70 10.06 22.14
C MET A 309 3.70 8.91 22.06
N TYR A 310 4.09 7.77 22.61
CA TYR A 310 3.24 6.59 22.68
C TYR A 310 2.97 6.21 24.13
N ARG A 311 1.72 5.85 24.43
CA ARG A 311 1.27 5.54 25.80
C ARG A 311 1.70 4.16 26.31
N ARG A 312 2.40 3.35 25.50
CA ARG A 312 2.90 2.01 25.83
C ARG A 312 4.39 1.91 25.47
N GLY A 313 4.98 0.74 25.64
CA GLY A 313 6.36 0.48 25.24
C GLY A 313 6.53 0.30 23.73
N GLU A 314 7.78 0.21 23.31
CA GLU A 314 8.14 -0.01 21.90
C GLU A 314 7.64 -1.38 21.39
N GLU A 315 7.66 -2.40 22.25
CA GLU A 315 7.23 -3.77 21.90
C GLU A 315 5.73 -3.84 21.56
N GLU A 316 4.91 -2.95 22.13
CA GLU A 316 3.47 -2.86 21.83
C GLU A 316 3.15 -1.89 20.69
N MET A 317 4.13 -1.36 19.96
CA MET A 317 3.86 -0.49 18.81
C MET A 317 3.22 -1.30 17.66
N PRO A 318 2.03 -0.91 17.18
CA PRO A 318 1.38 -1.60 16.06
C PRO A 318 1.91 -1.17 14.69
N ALA A 319 2.90 -0.28 14.63
CA ALA A 319 3.56 0.08 13.39
C ALA A 319 4.39 -1.09 12.84
N ARG A 320 4.56 -1.12 11.53
CA ARG A 320 5.38 -2.12 10.84
C ARG A 320 6.84 -1.98 11.30
N LYS A 321 7.48 -3.08 11.69
CA LYS A 321 8.82 -3.08 12.31
C LYS A 321 9.89 -2.43 11.42
N GLU A 322 9.82 -2.65 10.10
CA GLU A 322 10.71 -2.00 9.13
C GLU A 322 10.58 -0.47 9.18
N GLU A 323 9.37 0.05 9.39
CA GLU A 323 9.11 1.49 9.41
C GLU A 323 9.51 2.14 10.74
N ILE A 324 9.41 1.40 11.85
CA ILE A 324 9.98 1.81 13.16
C ILE A 324 11.50 1.89 13.03
N HIS A 325 12.13 0.88 12.42
CA HIS A 325 13.58 0.88 12.19
C HIS A 325 14.02 2.06 11.30
N HIS A 326 13.29 2.36 10.22
CA HIS A 326 13.60 3.50 9.34
C HIS A 326 13.31 4.88 9.95
N ALA A 327 12.49 4.94 11.00
CA ALA A 327 12.18 6.18 11.71
C ALA A 327 13.25 6.57 12.74
N LYS A 328 13.99 5.57 13.25
CA LYS A 328 15.15 5.75 14.14
C LYS A 328 16.38 6.19 13.35
#